data_AF-A0A1V8RRV0-F1
#
_entry.id   AF-A0A1V8RRV0-F1
#
_cell.length_a   1.000
_cell.length_b   1.000
_cell.length_c   1.000
_cell.angle_alpha   90.00
_cell.angle_beta   90.00
_cell.angle_gamma   90.00
#
_symmetry.space_group_name_H-M   'P 1'
#
loop_
_entity.id
_entity.type
_entity.pdbx_description
1 polymer ?
#
loop_
_entity_poly.entity_id
_entity_poly.type
_entity_poly.pdbx_seq_one_letter_code
_entity_poly.pdbx_strand_id
1 'polypeptide(L)' 'MNSLIFLIPLALALGAVALGAFMWSLRSGQYEDLDGAAERILFDDDESGDEVPNLHR' A
#
# COMPACT_ATOMS: atom_id res chain seq x y z
N MET A 1 30.62 19.00 -21.02
CA MET A 1 29.28 19.62 -21.21
C MET A 1 28.40 18.84 -22.21
N ASN A 2 28.51 17.51 -22.32
CA ASN A 2 27.75 16.71 -23.30
C ASN A 2 26.82 15.68 -22.64
N SER A 3 27.10 15.29 -21.39
CA SER A 3 26.31 14.27 -20.67
C SER A 3 24.90 14.73 -20.33
N LEU A 4 24.68 16.04 -20.13
CA LEU A 4 23.36 16.60 -19.84
C LEU A 4 22.34 16.34 -20.95
N ILE A 5 22.79 16.26 -22.22
CA ILE A 5 21.94 15.92 -23.36
C ILE A 5 21.32 14.52 -23.22
N PHE A 6 22.00 13.59 -22.54
CA PHE A 6 21.48 12.24 -22.29
C PHE A 6 20.78 12.14 -20.93
N LEU A 7 21.32 12.81 -19.91
CA LEU A 7 20.80 12.74 -18.55
C LEU A 7 19.43 13.42 -18.40
N ILE A 8 19.19 14.53 -19.11
CA ILE A 8 17.91 15.25 -19.02
C ILE A 8 16.76 14.40 -19.59
N PRO A 9 16.82 13.86 -20.82
CA PRO A 9 15.77 12.97 -21.33
C PRO A 9 15.61 11.70 -20.49
N LEU A 10 16.72 11.12 -20.02
CA LEU A 10 16.67 9.93 -19.18
C LEU A 10 15.96 10.20 -17.85
N ALA A 11 16.27 11.32 -17.19
CA ALA A 11 15.59 11.71 -15.95
C ALA A 11 14.09 11.96 -16.17
N LEU A 12 13.72 12.64 -17.26
CA LEU A 12 12.31 12.85 -17.62
C LEU A 12 11.58 11.54 -17.90
N ALA A 13 12.22 10.61 -18.62
CA ALA A 13 11.65 9.29 -18.89
C ALA A 13 11.45 8.49 -17.60
N LEU A 14 12.45 8.48 -16.71
CA LEU A 14 12.35 7.82 -15.41
C LEU A 14 11.24 8.44 -14.55
N GLY A 15 11.13 9.77 -14.53
CA GLY A 15 10.04 10.48 -13.84
C GLY A 15 8.67 10.14 -14.40
N ALA A 16 8.54 10.07 -15.73
CA ALA A 16 7.28 9.70 -16.38
C ALA A 16 6.90 8.24 -16.10
N VAL A 17 7.86 7.31 -16.11
CA VAL A 17 7.64 5.91 -15.74
C VAL A 17 7.19 5.79 -14.29
N ALA A 18 7.88 6.47 -13.36
CA ALA A 18 7.51 6.47 -11.95
C ALA A 18 6.10 7.04 -11.72
N LEU A 19 5.77 8.16 -12.36
CA LEU A 19 4.44 8.76 -12.27
C LEU A 19 3.37 7.85 -12.88
N GLY A 20 3.64 7.22 -14.03
CA GLY A 20 2.74 6.26 -14.65
C GLY A 20 2.47 5.04 -13.76
N ALA A 21 3.52 4.48 -13.17
CA ALA A 21 3.41 3.37 -12.21
C ALA A 21 2.61 3.79 -10.97
N PHE A 22 2.83 4.99 -10.45
CA PHE A 22 2.09 5.53 -9.32
C PHE A 22 0.59 5.70 -9.64
N MET A 23 0.25 6.29 -10.78
CA MET A 23 -1.14 6.45 -11.22
C MET A 23 -1.82 5.09 -11.49
N TRP A 24 -1.08 4.12 -12.02
CA TRP A 24 -1.57 2.75 -12.17
C TRP A 24 -1.84 2.09 -10.82
N SER A 25 -0.96 2.27 -9.83
CA SER A 25 -1.13 1.79 -8.46
C SER A 25 -2.42 2.34 -7.84
N LEU A 26 -2.65 3.65 -7.94
CA LEU A 26 -3.89 4.28 -7.44
C LEU A 26 -5.14 3.69 -8.09
N ARG A 27 -5.11 3.44 -9.41
CA ARG A 27 -6.24 2.84 -10.14
C ARG A 27 -6.44 1.35 -9.83
N SER A 28 -5.41 0.65 -9.36
CA SER A 28 -5.46 -0.79 -9.14
C SER A 28 -6.25 -1.23 -7.90
N GLY A 29 -6.79 -0.29 -7.11
CA GLY A 29 -7.59 -0.60 -5.92
C GLY A 29 -6.78 -1.18 -4.74
N GLN A 30 -5.46 -1.30 -4.87
CA GLN A 30 -4.59 -1.90 -3.82
C GLN A 30 -4.58 -1.12 -2.50
N TYR A 31 -5.07 0.12 -2.48
CA TYR A 31 -5.19 0.91 -1.26
C TYR A 31 -6.47 0.60 -0.47
N GLU A 32 -7.47 -0.04 -1.09
CA GLU A 32 -8.75 -0.38 -0.43
C GLU A 32 -8.55 -1.47 0.64
N ASP A 33 -7.61 -2.39 0.44
CA ASP A 33 -7.27 -3.43 1.41
C ASP A 33 -6.43 -2.89 2.58
N LEU A 34 -5.67 -1.81 2.37
CA LEU A 34 -4.91 -1.14 3.44
C LEU A 34 -5.84 -0.47 4.46
N ASP A 35 -6.94 0.14 4.00
CA ASP A 35 -7.96 0.72 4.88
C ASP A 35 -8.61 -0.36 5.76
N GLY A 36 -8.94 -1.53 5.19
CA GLY A 36 -9.47 -2.66 5.95
C GLY A 36 -8.46 -3.30 6.92
N ALA A 37 -7.17 -3.28 6.58
CA ALA A 37 -6.11 -3.73 7.49
C ALA A 37 -5.89 -2.78 8.68
N ALA A 38 -6.02 -1.47 8.46
CA ALA A 38 -5.93 -0.45 9.50
C ALA A 38 -7.10 -0.55 10.50
N GLU A 39 -8.30 -0.87 10.03
CA GLU A 39 -9.46 -1.13 10.88
C GLU A 39 -9.19 -2.33 11.81
N ARG A 40 -8.74 -3.45 11.24
CA ARG A 40 -8.46 -4.66 12.04
C ARG A 40 -7.42 -4.43 13.11
N ILE A 41 -6.29 -3.78 12.81
CA ILE A 41 -5.24 -3.57 13.83
C ILE A 41 -5.67 -2.65 14.98
N LEU A 42 -6.65 -1.76 14.77
CA LEU A 42 -7.14 -0.89 15.82
C LEU A 42 -8.12 -1.61 16.76
N PHE A 43 -8.87 -2.59 16.25
CA PHE A 43 -9.94 -3.27 16.98
C PHE A 43 -9.61 -4.74 17.37
N ASP A 44 -8.58 -5.37 16.78
CA ASP A 44 -8.17 -6.77 17.08
C ASP A 44 -7.68 -6.92 18.54
N ASP A 45 -7.13 -5.86 19.15
CA ASP A 45 -6.63 -5.92 20.52
C ASP A 45 -7.77 -6.07 21.56
N ASP A 46 -9.01 -5.70 21.20
CA ASP A 46 -10.17 -5.73 22.10
C ASP A 46 -10.95 -7.06 22.08
N GLU A 47 -10.74 -7.95 21.10
CA GLU A 47 -11.48 -9.23 20.98
C GLU A 47 -10.79 -10.45 21.60
N SER A 48 -9.61 -10.29 22.22
CA SER A 48 -8.85 -11.41 22.83
C SER A 48 -9.37 -11.89 24.22
N GLY A 49 -10.63 -11.58 24.57
CA GLY A 49 -11.13 -11.72 25.94
C GLY A 49 -12.19 -12.80 26.24
N ASP A 50 -12.93 -13.34 25.26
CA ASP A 50 -14.13 -14.13 25.56
C ASP A 50 -14.23 -15.46 24.78
N GLU A 51 -13.18 -16.28 24.81
CA GLU A 51 -13.36 -17.72 24.63
C GLU A 51 -13.47 -18.38 26.01
N VAL A 52 -14.62 -18.20 26.67
CA VAL A 52 -15.00 -19.03 27.81
C VAL A 52 -15.20 -20.44 27.25
N PRO A 53 -14.34 -21.42 27.58
CA PRO A 53 -14.53 -22.78 27.11
C PRO A 53 -15.87 -23.25 27.67
N ASN A 54 -16.84 -23.48 26.78
CA ASN A 54 -18.10 -24.08 27.15
C ASN A 54 -17.79 -25.49 27.69
N LEU A 55 -17.63 -25.59 29.01
CA LEU A 55 -17.57 -26.84 29.77
C LEU A 55 -18.99 -27.43 29.79
N HIS A 56 -19.49 -27.83 28.62
CA HIS A 56 -20.75 -28.53 28.52
C HIS A 56 -20.51 -30.01 28.86
N ARG A 57 -20.73 -30.31 30.14
CA ARG A 57 -21.03 -31.62 30.76
C ARG A 57 -20.11 -32.80 30.50
#